data_AF-A0A9D2CMX0-F1
#
_entry.id   AF-A0A9D2CMX0-F1
#
_cell.length_a   1.000
_cell.length_b   1.000
_cell.length_c   1.000
_cell.angle_alpha   90.00
_cell.angle_beta   90.00
_cell.angle_gamma   90.00
#
_symmetry.space_group_name_H-M   'P 1'
#
loop_
_entity.id
_entity.type
_entity.pdbx_description
1 polymer ?
#
loop_
_entity_poly.entity_id
_entity_poly.type
_entity_poly.pdbx_seq_one_letter_code
_entity_poly.pdbx_strand_id
1 'polypeptide(L)'
;MTSIVPLVAECEAEFGSIKQTPINDKRLVKARKFLNHGVDPFENIEVDFDVDAAQKMLDKGLYKQDIAEFLNTKPYKIYRLIYKGVLDDSKWLKNKSDSKTCRYAFYKNGDYQMRGTMKEISALTGISVSSLKGFRTNEYKKRNHRIRYRLVEID
;
A
#
# COMPACT_ATOMS: atom_id res chain seq x y z
N MET A 1 22.83 -33.88 2.74
CA MET A 1 21.80 -33.14 3.48
C MET A 1 21.80 -31.70 2.98
N THR A 2 20.73 -31.24 2.35
CA THR A 2 20.59 -29.85 1.88
C THR A 2 20.33 -28.97 3.10
N SER A 3 21.26 -28.09 3.46
CA SER A 3 21.05 -27.13 4.56
C SER A 3 20.15 -25.99 4.09
N ILE A 4 19.19 -25.57 4.91
CA ILE A 4 18.29 -24.43 4.63
C ILE A 4 18.94 -23.10 5.00
N VAL A 5 19.94 -23.13 5.88
CA VAL A 5 20.63 -21.94 6.41
C VAL A 5 21.21 -21.04 5.31
N PRO A 6 21.85 -21.58 4.24
CA PRO A 6 22.34 -20.74 3.13
C PRO A 6 21.20 -20.05 2.35
N LEU A 7 20.09 -20.75 2.11
CA LEU A 7 18.94 -20.19 1.39
C LEU A 7 18.30 -19.02 2.16
N VAL A 8 18.21 -19.17 3.48
CA VAL A 8 17.72 -18.14 4.38
C VAL A 8 18.63 -16.92 4.37
N ALA A 9 19.95 -17.13 4.48
CA ALA A 9 20.93 -16.05 4.47
C ALA A 9 20.95 -15.28 3.14
N GLU A 10 20.80 -15.96 2.00
CA GLU A 10 20.67 -15.32 0.69
C GLU A 10 19.42 -14.44 0.60
N CYS A 11 18.27 -14.93 1.08
CA CYS A 11 17.04 -14.15 1.11
C CYS A 11 17.15 -12.91 2.02
N GLU A 12 17.81 -13.04 3.18
CA GLU A 12 18.03 -11.91 4.09
C GLU A 12 19.04 -10.90 3.53
N ALA A 13 20.08 -11.36 2.83
CA ALA A 13 21.04 -10.48 2.17
C ALA A 13 20.39 -9.65 1.05
N GLU A 14 19.47 -10.24 0.30
CA GLU A 14 18.83 -9.59 -0.85
C GLU A 14 17.65 -8.70 -0.44
N PHE A 15 16.80 -9.15 0.49
CA PHE A 15 15.57 -8.46 0.88
C PHE A 15 15.64 -7.80 2.26
N GLY A 16 16.79 -7.83 2.94
CA GLY A 16 17.00 -7.30 4.29
C GLY A 16 16.36 -8.11 5.41
N SER A 17 15.31 -8.88 5.13
CA SER A 17 14.69 -9.84 6.05
C SER A 17 13.88 -10.87 5.28
N ILE A 18 13.85 -12.11 5.79
CA ILE A 18 12.96 -13.17 5.28
C ILE A 18 11.48 -12.76 5.24
N LYS A 19 11.06 -11.87 6.15
CA LYS A 19 9.67 -11.38 6.19
C LYS A 19 9.33 -10.47 5.01
N GLN A 20 10.34 -9.90 4.37
CA GLN A 20 10.22 -9.03 3.20
C GLN A 20 10.46 -9.79 1.90
N THR A 21 10.97 -11.03 1.97
CA THR A 21 11.13 -11.89 0.81
C THR A 21 9.76 -12.21 0.19
N PRO A 22 9.62 -12.09 -1.14
CA PRO A 22 8.41 -12.52 -1.83
C PRO A 22 8.06 -13.95 -1.46
N ILE A 23 6.80 -14.18 -1.09
CA ILE A 23 6.34 -15.48 -0.59
C ILE A 23 6.35 -16.58 -1.66
N ASN A 24 6.51 -16.20 -2.94
CA ASN A 24 6.72 -17.08 -4.08
C ASN A 24 8.20 -17.20 -4.51
N ASP A 25 9.14 -16.58 -3.79
CA ASP A 25 10.57 -16.74 -4.06
C ASP A 25 10.95 -18.22 -4.01
N LYS A 26 11.63 -18.70 -5.06
CA LYS A 26 11.96 -20.13 -5.25
C LYS A 26 12.77 -20.68 -4.08
N ARG A 27 13.62 -19.87 -3.45
CA ARG A 27 14.43 -20.25 -2.28
C ARG A 27 13.55 -20.42 -1.04
N LEU A 28 12.63 -19.48 -0.81
CA LEU A 28 11.68 -19.53 0.29
C LEU A 28 10.71 -20.71 0.14
N VAL A 29 10.18 -20.94 -1.07
CA VAL A 29 9.35 -22.11 -1.41
C VAL A 29 10.10 -23.41 -1.11
N LYS A 30 11.36 -23.52 -1.54
CA LYS A 30 12.19 -24.71 -1.29
C LYS A 30 12.44 -24.93 0.20
N ALA A 31 12.71 -23.86 0.95
CA ALA A 31 12.86 -23.91 2.40
C ALA A 31 11.56 -24.37 3.09
N ARG A 32 10.40 -23.83 2.70
CA ARG A 32 9.11 -24.25 3.24
C ARG A 32 8.79 -25.70 2.94
N LYS A 33 8.96 -26.14 1.69
CA LYS A 33 8.77 -27.56 1.32
C LYS A 33 9.68 -28.47 2.12
N PHE A 34 10.95 -28.10 2.29
CA PHE A 34 11.86 -28.88 3.14
C PHE A 34 11.36 -28.99 4.58
N LEU A 35 10.92 -27.88 5.18
CA LEU A 35 10.41 -27.85 6.55
C LEU A 35 9.07 -28.56 6.74
N ASN A 36 8.31 -28.74 5.66
CA ASN A 36 6.95 -29.32 5.69
C ASN A 36 6.86 -30.62 4.88
N HIS A 37 7.91 -31.46 4.95
CA HIS A 37 7.92 -32.82 4.37
C HIS A 37 7.58 -32.89 2.87
N GLY A 38 8.06 -31.92 2.10
CA GLY A 38 7.85 -31.83 0.64
C GLY A 38 6.61 -31.05 0.22
N VAL A 39 5.73 -30.69 1.17
CA VAL A 39 4.50 -29.93 0.90
C VAL A 39 4.76 -28.45 1.14
N ASP A 40 4.41 -27.56 0.22
CA ASP A 40 4.38 -26.14 0.56
C ASP A 40 3.06 -25.83 1.26
N PRO A 41 3.05 -25.35 2.52
CA PRO A 41 1.82 -24.94 3.20
C PRO A 41 1.07 -23.79 2.49
N PHE A 42 1.70 -23.17 1.49
CA PHE A 42 1.09 -22.17 0.62
C PHE A 42 0.71 -22.69 -0.77
N GLU A 43 1.02 -23.93 -1.14
CA GLU A 43 0.66 -24.52 -2.46
C GLU A 43 -0.84 -24.78 -2.62
N ASN A 44 -1.59 -24.90 -1.52
CA ASN A 44 -3.03 -25.21 -1.55
C ASN A 44 -3.86 -24.00 -1.09
N ILE A 45 -3.75 -22.88 -1.79
CA ILE A 45 -4.82 -21.90 -1.72
C ILE A 45 -5.85 -22.36 -2.75
N GLU A 46 -6.80 -23.18 -2.32
CA GLU A 46 -8.02 -23.36 -3.12
C GLU A 46 -8.66 -21.99 -3.27
N VAL A 47 -8.52 -21.42 -4.46
CA VAL A 47 -9.20 -20.19 -4.85
C VAL A 47 -10.46 -20.62 -5.57
N ASP A 48 -11.60 -20.25 -5.01
CA ASP A 48 -12.93 -20.53 -5.56
C ASP A 48 -13.32 -19.57 -6.70
N PHE A 49 -12.36 -18.82 -7.23
CA PHE A 49 -12.55 -17.83 -8.29
C PHE A 49 -11.32 -17.74 -9.19
N ASP A 50 -11.52 -17.15 -10.37
CA ASP A 50 -10.48 -16.96 -11.37
C ASP A 50 -9.47 -15.87 -10.94
N VAL A 51 -8.27 -16.32 -10.55
CA VAL A 51 -7.16 -15.47 -10.11
C VAL A 51 -6.64 -14.59 -11.25
N ASP A 52 -6.60 -15.10 -12.49
CA ASP A 52 -6.12 -14.34 -13.65
C ASP A 52 -7.07 -13.20 -14.00
N ALA A 53 -8.38 -13.44 -13.88
CA ALA A 53 -9.40 -12.40 -14.00
C ALA A 53 -9.22 -11.34 -12.90
N ALA A 54 -8.99 -11.75 -11.65
CA ALA A 54 -8.74 -10.83 -10.54
C ALA A 54 -7.50 -9.95 -10.80
N GLN A 55 -6.39 -10.53 -11.29
CA GLN A 55 -5.19 -9.78 -11.62
C GLN A 55 -5.42 -8.77 -12.75
N LYS A 56 -6.12 -9.18 -13.83
CA LYS A 56 -6.47 -8.27 -14.93
C LYS A 56 -7.32 -7.09 -14.46
N MET A 57 -8.23 -7.30 -13.51
CA MET A 57 -9.06 -6.22 -12.96
C MET A 57 -8.26 -5.30 -12.03
N LEU A 58 -7.35 -5.84 -11.23
CA LEU A 58 -6.41 -5.04 -10.43
C LEU A 58 -5.54 -4.16 -11.33
N ASP A 59 -4.98 -4.72 -12.40
CA ASP A 59 -4.15 -4.00 -13.37
C ASP A 59 -4.91 -2.88 -14.08
N LYS A 60 -6.22 -3.06 -14.29
CA LYS A 60 -7.13 -2.03 -14.83
C LYS A 60 -7.53 -0.95 -13.80
N GLY A 61 -7.13 -1.08 -12.55
CA GLY A 61 -7.39 -0.09 -11.52
C GLY A 61 -8.72 -0.24 -10.77
N LEU A 62 -9.47 -1.34 -10.95
CA LEU A 62 -10.74 -1.56 -10.25
C LEU A 62 -10.52 -1.67 -8.74
N TYR A 63 -11.50 -1.25 -7.93
CA TYR A 63 -11.37 -1.40 -6.48
C TYR A 63 -11.46 -2.87 -6.09
N LYS A 64 -10.66 -3.25 -5.09
CA LYS A 64 -10.62 -4.62 -4.54
C LYS A 64 -11.99 -5.14 -4.08
N GLN A 65 -12.90 -4.23 -3.73
CA GLN A 65 -14.29 -4.53 -3.37
C GLN A 65 -15.09 -4.92 -4.61
N ASP A 66 -15.06 -4.10 -5.66
CA ASP A 66 -15.74 -4.36 -6.94
C ASP A 66 -15.25 -5.65 -7.59
N ILE A 67 -13.94 -5.92 -7.53
CA ILE A 67 -13.35 -7.16 -8.03
C ILE A 67 -13.92 -8.37 -7.29
N ALA A 68 -14.06 -8.27 -5.97
CA ALA A 68 -14.61 -9.35 -5.17
C ALA A 68 -16.09 -9.59 -5.49
N GLU A 69 -16.88 -8.53 -5.66
CA GLU A 69 -18.27 -8.61 -6.09
C GLU A 69 -18.40 -9.27 -7.47
N PHE A 70 -17.59 -8.84 -8.44
CA PHE A 70 -17.62 -9.37 -9.80
C PHE A 70 -17.25 -10.86 -9.85
N LEU A 71 -16.31 -11.28 -9.01
CA LEU A 71 -15.87 -12.68 -8.92
C LEU A 71 -16.69 -13.51 -7.94
N ASN A 72 -17.83 -12.98 -7.48
CA ASN A 72 -18.73 -13.61 -6.51
C ASN A 72 -17.99 -14.16 -5.27
N THR A 73 -17.03 -13.37 -4.77
CA THR A 73 -16.17 -13.74 -3.65
C THR A 73 -16.17 -12.65 -2.58
N LYS A 74 -15.56 -12.94 -1.43
CA LYS A 74 -15.49 -11.99 -0.31
C LYS A 74 -14.25 -11.09 -0.46
N PRO A 75 -14.34 -9.78 -0.22
CA PRO A 75 -13.20 -8.86 -0.35
C PRO A 75 -11.94 -9.32 0.39
N TYR A 76 -12.08 -9.87 1.60
CA TYR A 76 -10.93 -10.34 2.39
C TYR A 76 -10.11 -11.42 1.66
N LYS A 77 -10.72 -12.20 0.76
CA LYS A 77 -10.00 -13.21 -0.03
C LYS A 77 -9.05 -12.54 -1.02
N ILE A 78 -9.49 -11.48 -1.71
CA ILE A 78 -8.64 -10.66 -2.59
C ILE A 78 -7.49 -10.05 -1.79
N TYR A 79 -7.78 -9.42 -0.65
CA TYR A 79 -6.72 -8.88 0.23
C TYR A 79 -5.73 -9.95 0.70
N ARG A 80 -6.22 -11.15 1.04
CA ARG A 80 -5.38 -12.28 1.47
C ARG A 80 -4.49 -12.77 0.34
N LEU A 81 -4.97 -12.83 -0.91
CA LEU A 81 -4.17 -13.21 -2.06
C LEU A 81 -3.08 -12.18 -2.38
N ILE A 82 -3.39 -10.89 -2.24
CA ILE A 82 -2.38 -9.81 -2.36
C ILE A 82 -1.32 -9.94 -1.27
N TYR A 83 -1.74 -10.11 -0.01
CA TYR A 83 -0.82 -10.31 1.11
C TYR A 83 0.06 -11.55 0.93
N LYS A 84 -0.51 -12.61 0.34
CA LYS A 84 0.19 -13.84 -0.02
C LYS A 84 0.90 -13.76 -1.38
N GLY A 85 1.08 -12.57 -1.97
CA GLY A 85 1.84 -12.39 -3.21
C GLY A 85 1.33 -13.18 -4.42
N VAL A 86 0.10 -13.68 -4.37
CA VAL A 86 -0.57 -14.37 -5.49
C VAL A 86 -1.13 -13.34 -6.47
N LEU A 87 -1.64 -12.23 -5.93
CA LEU A 87 -2.04 -11.06 -6.70
C LEU A 87 -1.04 -9.92 -6.44
N ASP A 88 -0.67 -9.19 -7.48
CA ASP A 88 0.16 -7.99 -7.40
C ASP A 88 -0.71 -6.73 -7.51
N ASP A 89 -0.69 -5.88 -6.49
CA ASP A 89 -1.40 -4.60 -6.48
C ASP A 89 -0.48 -3.39 -6.69
N SER A 90 0.79 -3.60 -7.07
CA SER A 90 1.77 -2.54 -7.29
C SER A 90 1.31 -1.50 -8.33
N LYS A 91 0.76 -1.96 -9.47
CA LYS A 91 0.20 -1.08 -10.53
C LYS A 91 -1.03 -0.34 -10.03
N TRP A 92 -1.92 -1.04 -9.34
CA TRP A 92 -3.12 -0.44 -8.75
C TRP A 92 -2.77 0.67 -7.76
N LEU A 93 -1.76 0.46 -6.91
CA LEU A 93 -1.27 1.44 -5.95
C LEU A 93 -0.68 2.69 -6.64
N LYS A 94 0.09 2.52 -7.71
CA LYS A 94 0.61 3.63 -8.52
C LYS A 94 -0.52 4.43 -9.16
N ASN A 95 -1.46 3.75 -9.81
CA ASN A 95 -2.61 4.41 -10.45
C ASN A 95 -3.50 5.15 -9.44
N LYS A 96 -3.64 4.61 -8.21
CA LYS A 96 -4.41 5.27 -7.15
C LYS A 96 -3.66 6.43 -6.49
N SER A 97 -2.32 6.38 -6.41
CA SER A 97 -1.55 7.55 -5.96
C SER A 97 -1.65 8.71 -6.95
N ASP A 98 -1.87 8.40 -8.22
CA ASP A 98 -1.99 9.40 -9.28
C ASP A 98 -3.43 9.94 -9.42
N SER A 99 -4.47 9.18 -9.03
CA SER A 99 -5.86 9.54 -9.34
C SER A 99 -6.51 10.65 -8.51
N LYS A 100 -5.85 11.20 -7.47
CA LYS A 100 -6.31 12.41 -6.77
C LYS A 100 -5.15 13.28 -6.30
N THR A 101 -4.52 14.01 -7.22
CA THR A 101 -3.81 15.25 -6.82
C THR A 101 -4.84 16.31 -6.42
N CYS A 102 -5.41 16.16 -5.23
CA CYS A 102 -6.21 17.21 -4.60
C CYS A 102 -5.34 18.46 -4.46
N ARG A 103 -5.85 19.59 -4.94
CA ARG A 103 -5.23 20.88 -4.73
C ARG A 103 -5.76 21.48 -3.43
N TYR A 104 -4.94 22.29 -2.80
CA TYR A 104 -5.27 22.94 -1.54
C TYR A 104 -4.91 24.41 -1.60
N ALA A 105 -5.71 25.26 -0.97
CA ALA A 105 -5.35 26.61 -0.59
C ALA A 105 -4.82 26.61 0.85
N PHE A 106 -3.63 27.19 1.03
CA PHE A 106 -2.93 27.28 2.31
C PHE A 106 -2.97 28.71 2.86
N TYR A 107 -3.34 28.83 4.13
CA TYR A 107 -3.47 30.09 4.84
C TYR A 107 -2.65 30.06 6.13
N LYS A 108 -2.06 31.21 6.47
CA LYS A 108 -1.34 31.45 7.73
C LYS A 108 -1.95 32.68 8.39
N ASN A 109 -2.42 32.52 9.62
CA ASN A 109 -3.12 33.55 10.40
C ASN A 109 -4.34 34.18 9.71
N GLY A 110 -4.92 33.50 8.73
CA GLY A 110 -6.03 34.02 7.91
C GLY A 110 -5.61 34.52 6.54
N ASP A 111 -4.32 34.82 6.35
CA ASP A 111 -3.79 35.32 5.09
C ASP A 111 -3.51 34.18 4.12
N TYR A 112 -4.01 34.30 2.89
CA TYR A 112 -3.68 33.38 1.82
C TYR A 112 -2.18 33.42 1.54
N GLN A 113 -1.58 32.23 1.46
CA GLN A 113 -0.15 32.09 1.15
C GLN A 113 0.04 31.53 -0.25
N MET A 114 -0.61 30.41 -0.56
CA MET A 114 -0.45 29.73 -1.84
C MET A 114 -1.51 28.68 -2.09
N ARG A 115 -1.51 28.14 -3.32
CA ARG A 115 -2.31 26.99 -3.73
C ARG A 115 -1.44 25.94 -4.41
N GLY A 116 -1.76 24.67 -4.21
CA GLY A 116 -1.05 23.57 -4.84
C GLY A 116 -1.36 22.24 -4.19
N THR A 117 -0.68 21.19 -4.63
CA THR A 117 -0.68 19.91 -3.92
C THR A 117 0.00 20.06 -2.55
N MET A 118 -0.27 19.13 -1.63
CA MET A 118 0.43 19.12 -0.33
C MET A 118 1.96 19.04 -0.50
N LYS A 119 2.46 18.39 -1.56
CA LYS A 119 3.91 18.32 -1.84
C LYS A 119 4.47 19.68 -2.25
N GLU A 120 3.78 20.41 -3.13
CA GLU A 120 4.17 21.75 -3.55
C GLU A 120 4.18 22.73 -2.38
N ILE A 121 3.12 22.70 -1.55
CA ILE A 121 3.02 23.54 -0.36
C ILE A 121 4.13 23.20 0.64
N SER A 122 4.41 21.92 0.84
CA SER A 122 5.48 21.46 1.72
C SER A 122 6.85 21.97 1.27
N ALA A 123 7.15 21.87 -0.04
CA ALA A 123 8.41 22.33 -0.61
C ALA A 123 8.62 23.84 -0.45
N LEU A 124 7.58 24.65 -0.64
CA LEU A 124 7.70 26.11 -0.57
C LEU A 124 7.67 26.66 0.86
N THR A 125 6.92 26.02 1.77
CA THR A 125 6.76 26.50 3.16
C THR A 125 7.72 25.86 4.15
N GLY A 126 8.39 24.77 3.76
CA GLY A 126 9.20 23.93 4.66
C GLY A 126 8.38 23.11 5.66
N ILE A 127 7.05 23.18 5.61
CA ILE A 127 6.17 22.44 6.53
C ILE A 127 6.01 21.00 6.02
N SER A 128 6.14 20.00 6.90
CA SER A 128 5.96 18.60 6.49
C SER A 128 4.53 18.30 6.00
N VAL A 129 4.40 17.38 5.05
CA VAL A 129 3.09 16.91 4.55
C VAL A 129 2.22 16.36 5.69
N SER A 130 2.81 15.70 6.68
CA SER A 130 2.09 15.20 7.86
C SER A 130 1.47 16.33 8.68
N SER A 131 2.20 17.43 8.89
CA SER A 131 1.67 18.62 9.57
C SER A 131 0.55 19.28 8.76
N LEU A 132 0.71 19.38 7.43
CA LEU A 132 -0.32 19.92 6.53
C LEU A 132 -1.63 19.12 6.61
N LYS A 133 -1.57 17.78 6.68
CA LYS A 133 -2.75 16.92 6.93
C LYS A 133 -3.40 17.25 8.27
N GLY A 134 -2.59 17.47 9.31
CA GLY A 134 -3.06 17.85 10.65
C GLY A 134 -3.86 19.16 10.66
N PHE A 135 -3.49 20.16 9.86
CA PHE A 135 -4.20 21.46 9.82
C PHE A 135 -5.63 21.38 9.26
N ARG A 136 -6.03 20.24 8.70
CA ARG A 136 -7.41 19.97 8.26
C ARG A 136 -8.29 19.44 9.38
N THR A 137 -7.71 18.86 10.43
CA THR A 137 -8.48 18.13 11.44
C THR A 137 -9.27 19.09 12.33
N ASN A 138 -10.44 18.64 12.79
CA ASN A 138 -11.25 19.42 13.72
C ASN A 138 -10.56 19.58 15.09
N GLU A 139 -9.70 18.63 15.47
CA GLU A 139 -8.88 18.74 16.68
C GLU A 139 -7.92 19.91 16.63
N TYR A 140 -7.24 20.11 15.49
CA TYR A 140 -6.35 21.25 15.31
C TYR A 140 -7.11 22.57 15.48
N LYS A 141 -8.31 22.69 14.89
CA LYS A 141 -9.15 23.89 14.96
C LYS A 141 -9.64 24.24 16.39
N LYS A 142 -9.77 23.24 17.27
CA LYS A 142 -10.24 23.44 18.65
C LYS A 142 -9.15 23.97 19.60
N ARG A 143 -7.87 23.80 19.25
CA ARG A 143 -6.74 24.21 20.10
C ARG A 143 -6.40 25.68 19.85
N ASN A 144 -5.99 26.38 20.92
CA ASN A 144 -5.46 27.73 20.79
C ASN A 144 -4.00 27.66 20.32
N HIS A 145 -3.75 28.21 19.13
CA HIS A 145 -2.41 28.27 18.54
C HIS A 145 -1.95 29.72 18.46
N ARG A 146 -0.68 29.96 18.78
CA ARG A 146 -0.02 31.26 18.55
C ARG A 146 0.04 31.62 17.07
N ILE A 147 0.23 30.61 16.21
CA ILE A 147 0.18 30.75 14.74
C ILE A 147 -0.88 29.78 14.23
N ARG A 148 -1.87 30.31 13.51
CA ARG A 148 -2.99 29.51 12.99
C ARG A 148 -2.74 29.15 11.54
N TYR A 149 -2.65 27.86 11.26
CA TYR A 149 -2.58 27.36 9.89
C TYR A 149 -3.94 26.81 9.45
N ARG A 150 -4.29 27.02 8.18
CA ARG A 150 -5.50 26.43 7.62
C ARG A 150 -5.20 25.91 6.22
N LEU A 151 -5.63 24.69 5.96
CA LEU A 151 -5.54 24.05 4.66
C LEU A 151 -6.95 23.70 4.19
N VAL A 152 -7.36 24.23 3.04
CA VAL A 152 -8.69 24.04 2.46
C VAL A 152 -8.53 23.33 1.12
N GLU A 153 -9.28 22.25 0.93
CA GLU A 153 -9.32 21.55 -0.36
C GLU A 153 -10.03 22.43 -1.40
N ILE A 154 -9.46 22.53 -2.59
CA ILE A 154 -9.99 23.29 -3.72
C ILE A 154 -10.06 22.36 -4.93
N ASP A 155 -11.08 22.57 -5.76
CA ASP A 155 -11.25 21.86 -7.03
C ASP A 155 -10.19 22.31 -8.07
#